data_AF-A0A9R0VI09-F1
#
_entry.id   AF-A0A9R0VI09-F1
#
_cell.length_a   1.000
_cell.length_b   1.000
_cell.length_c   1.000
_cell.angle_alpha   90.00
_cell.angle_beta   90.00
_cell.angle_gamma   90.00
#
_symmetry.space_group_name_H-M   'P 1'
#
loop_
_entity.id
_entity.type
_entity.pdbx_description
1 polymer ?
#
loop_
_entity_poly.entity_id
_entity_poly.type
_entity_poly.pdbx_seq_one_letter_code
_entity_poly.pdbx_strand_id
1 'polypeptide(L)'
;MNQRVTTPLLKFMSEFVLNKAQRLTFDSSSPNGILLFREISKLIVAYGSRILLLPNGTNIYRSKYKGIWISLTVLSRALCGNYVNFGVFELYGDRALADALDISLKMTLSIPLSDILTFKKLSKAYYGYMEVLFNNHITINSVLNLDTSTFVHIVTSLESGLKGLDTGISTQCASAIDSLAAFYFNNITAGDNPPSPAALNLARHIGELPSLFPQILKSLFEIIIFEDAGNQWSLSRPILSLIMISEQMFSDLRAQILASQPIDQQQRLSQCFDKLMTDVTRSLEPKNRDRFTQNLTTFRHDFRAK
;
A
#
# COMPACT_ATOMS: atom_id res chain seq x y z
N MET A 1 -26.03 -18.31 -3.36
CA MET A 1 -26.07 -16.83 -3.58
C MET A 1 -26.25 -16.56 -5.06
N ASN A 2 -27.32 -15.87 -5.49
CA ASN A 2 -27.59 -15.64 -6.91
C ASN A 2 -26.69 -14.49 -7.46
N GLN A 3 -25.62 -14.87 -8.15
CA GLN A 3 -24.65 -13.92 -8.72
C GLN A 3 -25.25 -12.94 -9.74
N ARG A 4 -26.38 -13.30 -10.37
CA ARG A 4 -27.08 -12.42 -11.32
C ARG A 4 -27.73 -11.23 -10.64
N VAL A 5 -27.99 -11.31 -9.33
CA VAL A 5 -28.58 -10.23 -8.53
C VAL A 5 -27.51 -9.51 -7.70
N THR A 6 -26.59 -10.27 -7.09
CA THR A 6 -25.56 -9.66 -6.21
C THR A 6 -24.53 -8.85 -6.98
N THR A 7 -24.15 -9.26 -8.19
CA THR A 7 -23.16 -8.53 -8.98
C THR A 7 -23.68 -7.14 -9.42
N PRO A 8 -24.90 -7.00 -9.98
CA PRO A 8 -25.47 -5.68 -10.26
C PRO A 8 -25.59 -4.79 -9.02
N LEU A 9 -26.01 -5.33 -7.88
CA LEU A 9 -26.13 -4.57 -6.64
C LEU A 9 -24.77 -4.02 -6.17
N LEU A 10 -23.73 -4.85 -6.16
CA LEU A 10 -22.38 -4.41 -5.79
C LEU A 10 -21.83 -3.37 -6.76
N LYS A 11 -22.10 -3.51 -8.07
CA LYS A 11 -21.71 -2.52 -9.07
C LYS A 11 -22.43 -1.19 -8.88
N PHE A 12 -23.74 -1.24 -8.63
CA PHE A 12 -24.53 -0.05 -8.30
C PHE A 12 -23.94 0.64 -7.09
N MET A 13 -23.69 -0.10 -6.00
CA MET A 13 -23.08 0.48 -4.80
C MET A 13 -21.70 1.07 -5.11
N SER A 14 -20.88 0.39 -5.91
CA SER A 14 -19.55 0.87 -6.29
C SER A 14 -19.61 2.24 -6.97
N GLU A 15 -20.55 2.43 -7.89
CA GLU A 15 -20.77 3.73 -8.54
C GLU A 15 -21.42 4.74 -7.58
N PHE A 16 -22.35 4.30 -6.73
CA PHE A 16 -23.07 5.14 -5.77
C PHE A 16 -22.20 5.71 -4.66
N VAL A 17 -21.07 5.09 -4.33
CA VAL A 17 -20.12 5.58 -3.32
C VAL A 17 -18.93 6.34 -3.92
N LEU A 18 -18.75 6.31 -5.23
CA LEU A 18 -17.68 7.02 -5.91
C LEU A 18 -17.92 8.54 -5.88
N ASN A 19 -17.20 9.30 -5.04
CA ASN A 19 -17.34 10.76 -4.96
C ASN A 19 -16.77 11.52 -6.19
N LYS A 20 -17.31 11.24 -7.37
CA LYS A 20 -16.98 11.93 -8.62
C LYS A 20 -17.66 13.29 -8.65
N ALA A 21 -16.91 14.32 -9.03
CA ALA A 21 -17.39 15.70 -9.13
C ALA A 21 -17.99 16.24 -7.80
N GLN A 22 -17.46 15.82 -6.65
CA GLN A 22 -17.90 16.28 -5.33
C GLN A 22 -19.41 16.06 -5.07
N ARG A 23 -20.01 15.02 -5.66
CA ARG A 23 -21.44 14.71 -5.48
C ARG A 23 -21.81 14.22 -4.08
N LEU A 24 -20.82 13.80 -3.29
CA LEU A 24 -20.96 13.38 -1.89
C LEU A 24 -20.25 14.41 -1.00
N THR A 25 -20.74 15.64 -0.99
CA THR A 25 -20.30 16.68 -0.04
C THR A 25 -21.35 16.84 1.04
N PHE A 26 -21.00 16.47 2.26
CA PHE A 26 -21.83 16.67 3.43
C PHE A 26 -21.16 17.71 4.33
N ASP A 27 -21.97 18.53 5.01
CA ASP A 27 -21.45 19.43 6.04
C ASP A 27 -20.80 18.62 7.17
N SER A 28 -19.83 19.21 7.86
CA SER A 28 -19.10 18.55 8.96
C SER A 28 -19.99 18.13 10.13
N SER A 29 -21.17 18.74 10.26
CA SER A 29 -22.21 18.40 11.23
C SER A 29 -23.21 17.34 10.73
N SER A 30 -23.14 16.96 9.45
CA SER A 30 -24.10 16.04 8.84
C SER A 30 -23.78 14.58 9.17
N PRO A 31 -24.75 13.79 9.67
CA PRO A 31 -24.56 12.37 9.90
C PRO A 31 -24.60 11.53 8.61
N ASN A 32 -24.91 12.13 7.46
CA ASN A 32 -25.20 11.41 6.22
C ASN A 32 -24.03 10.55 5.73
N GLY A 33 -22.80 11.04 5.85
CA GLY A 33 -21.60 10.26 5.50
C GLY A 33 -21.45 9.01 6.37
N ILE A 34 -21.67 9.15 7.67
CA ILE A 34 -21.60 8.05 8.64
C ILE A 34 -22.70 7.03 8.36
N LEU A 35 -23.95 7.49 8.19
CA LEU A 35 -25.09 6.62 7.87
C LEU A 35 -24.88 5.86 6.57
N LEU A 36 -24.40 6.54 5.52
CA LEU A 36 -24.05 5.92 4.25
C LEU A 36 -22.99 4.84 4.46
N PHE A 37 -21.92 5.13 5.20
CA PHE A 37 -20.88 4.14 5.46
C PHE A 37 -21.38 2.94 6.27
N ARG A 38 -22.31 3.12 7.20
CA ARG A 38 -22.94 2.01 7.91
C ARG A 38 -23.68 1.06 6.97
N GLU A 39 -24.41 1.60 5.98
CA GLU A 39 -25.07 0.77 4.97
C GLU A 39 -24.07 0.07 4.03
N ILE A 40 -22.96 0.73 3.69
CA ILE A 40 -21.86 0.11 2.95
C ILE A 40 -21.26 -1.05 3.75
N SER A 41 -20.95 -0.82 5.03
CA SER A 41 -20.42 -1.84 5.94
C SER A 41 -21.34 -3.06 6.02
N LYS A 42 -22.64 -2.85 6.28
CA LYS A 42 -23.64 -3.93 6.30
C LYS A 42 -23.64 -4.75 5.02
N LEU A 43 -23.59 -4.08 3.86
CA LEU A 43 -23.53 -4.76 2.56
C LEU A 43 -22.26 -5.61 2.42
N ILE A 44 -21.09 -5.04 2.74
CA ILE A 44 -19.79 -5.71 2.61
C ILE A 44 -19.68 -6.90 3.56
N VAL A 45 -20.11 -6.75 4.82
CA VAL A 45 -20.16 -7.83 5.81
C VAL A 45 -21.12 -8.94 5.35
N ALA A 46 -22.35 -8.60 4.99
CA ALA A 46 -23.34 -9.58 4.56
C ALA A 46 -22.95 -10.32 3.27
N TYR A 47 -22.24 -9.65 2.36
CA TYR A 47 -21.68 -10.28 1.17
C TYR A 47 -20.48 -11.17 1.52
N GLY A 48 -19.52 -10.61 2.28
CA GLY A 48 -18.26 -11.23 2.67
C GLY A 48 -18.44 -12.54 3.45
N SER A 49 -19.32 -12.53 4.45
CA SER A 49 -19.61 -13.73 5.24
C SER A 49 -20.20 -14.86 4.39
N ARG A 50 -20.92 -14.55 3.30
CA ARG A 50 -21.52 -15.56 2.42
C ARG A 50 -20.56 -16.03 1.32
N ILE A 51 -19.75 -15.14 0.76
CA ILE A 51 -18.83 -15.48 -0.33
C ILE A 51 -17.66 -16.34 0.17
N LEU A 52 -17.22 -16.14 1.41
CA LEU A 52 -16.15 -16.93 2.03
C LEU A 52 -16.54 -18.40 2.22
N LEU A 53 -17.81 -18.66 2.54
CA LEU A 53 -18.36 -20.01 2.74
C LEU A 53 -18.59 -20.77 1.42
N LEU A 54 -18.53 -20.10 0.27
CA LEU A 54 -18.73 -20.77 -1.01
C LEU A 54 -17.53 -21.65 -1.37
N PRO A 55 -17.77 -22.93 -1.73
CA PRO A 55 -16.72 -23.84 -2.14
C PRO A 55 -16.07 -23.39 -3.44
N ASN A 56 -14.80 -23.75 -3.61
CA ASN A 56 -14.04 -23.45 -4.82
C ASN A 56 -14.55 -24.34 -5.95
N GLY A 57 -15.36 -23.76 -6.85
CA GLY A 57 -15.88 -24.46 -8.03
C GLY A 57 -14.98 -24.30 -9.26
N THR A 58 -15.36 -24.98 -10.36
CA THR A 58 -14.64 -24.98 -11.65
C THR A 58 -14.46 -23.60 -12.29
N ASN A 59 -15.34 -22.63 -12.01
CA ASN A 59 -15.18 -21.23 -12.45
C ASN A 59 -15.09 -20.28 -11.25
N ILE A 60 -14.01 -20.41 -10.48
CA ILE A 60 -13.75 -19.64 -9.26
C ILE A 60 -13.74 -18.12 -9.49
N TYR A 61 -13.27 -17.67 -10.66
CA TYR A 61 -13.27 -16.26 -11.00
C TYR A 61 -14.68 -15.70 -11.07
N ARG A 62 -15.56 -16.33 -11.86
CA ARG A 62 -16.95 -15.87 -12.00
C ARG A 62 -17.70 -16.02 -10.67
N SER A 63 -17.42 -17.10 -9.93
CA SER A 63 -18.21 -17.44 -8.77
C SER A 63 -17.86 -16.67 -7.50
N LYS A 64 -16.56 -16.39 -7.31
CA LYS A 64 -15.99 -15.86 -6.07
C LYS A 64 -15.28 -14.53 -6.32
N TYR A 65 -14.22 -14.55 -7.13
CA TYR A 65 -13.33 -13.40 -7.27
C TYR A 65 -14.01 -12.18 -7.86
N LYS A 66 -14.97 -12.38 -8.78
CA LYS A 66 -15.67 -11.28 -9.43
C LYS A 66 -16.38 -10.37 -8.45
N GLY A 67 -17.10 -10.93 -7.49
CA GLY A 67 -17.80 -10.11 -6.52
C GLY A 67 -16.87 -9.61 -5.42
N ILE A 68 -15.83 -10.37 -5.03
CA ILE A 68 -14.81 -9.89 -4.09
C ILE A 68 -14.14 -8.62 -4.61
N TRP A 69 -13.64 -8.60 -5.85
CA TRP A 69 -12.95 -7.40 -6.34
C TRP A 69 -13.88 -6.18 -6.44
N ILE A 70 -15.18 -6.38 -6.74
CA ILE A 70 -16.16 -5.28 -6.72
C ILE A 70 -16.37 -4.79 -5.29
N SER A 71 -16.51 -5.69 -4.32
CA SER A 71 -16.64 -5.34 -2.90
C SER A 71 -15.43 -4.58 -2.36
N LEU A 72 -14.21 -4.99 -2.73
CA LEU A 72 -12.99 -4.24 -2.41
C LEU A 72 -13.04 -2.85 -3.03
N THR A 73 -13.47 -2.73 -4.30
CA THR A 73 -13.60 -1.44 -4.98
C THR A 73 -14.63 -0.53 -4.29
N VAL A 74 -15.78 -1.06 -3.86
CA VAL A 74 -16.79 -0.31 -3.08
C VAL A 74 -16.15 0.25 -1.82
N LEU A 75 -15.46 -0.59 -1.05
CA LEU A 75 -14.86 -0.19 0.22
C LEU A 75 -13.73 0.84 0.01
N SER A 76 -12.81 0.62 -0.93
CA SER A 76 -11.75 1.59 -1.26
C SER A 76 -12.32 2.96 -1.62
N ARG A 77 -13.35 3.00 -2.46
CA ARG A 77 -14.00 4.26 -2.85
C ARG A 77 -14.65 4.98 -1.67
N ALA A 78 -15.22 4.21 -0.73
CA ALA A 78 -15.85 4.78 0.45
C ALA A 78 -14.83 5.33 1.45
N LEU A 79 -13.72 4.61 1.66
CA LEU A 79 -12.63 5.03 2.55
C LEU A 79 -11.87 6.25 2.02
N CYS A 80 -11.68 6.36 0.71
CA CYS A 80 -11.03 7.52 0.07
C CYS A 80 -11.99 8.62 -0.39
N GLY A 81 -13.28 8.50 -0.10
CA GLY A 81 -14.30 9.41 -0.62
C GLY A 81 -14.28 10.81 0.00
N ASN A 82 -13.57 11.00 1.12
CA ASN A 82 -13.48 12.24 1.90
C ASN A 82 -14.84 12.80 2.36
N TYR A 83 -15.85 11.95 2.49
CA TYR A 83 -17.20 12.33 2.93
C TYR A 83 -17.61 11.69 4.26
N VAL A 84 -16.69 10.96 4.91
CA VAL A 84 -16.90 10.29 6.21
C VAL A 84 -15.73 10.62 7.12
N ASN A 85 -16.01 11.06 8.34
CA ASN A 85 -15.00 11.12 9.39
C ASN A 85 -14.95 9.78 10.12
N PHE A 86 -13.94 8.97 9.82
CA PHE A 86 -13.84 7.61 10.34
C PHE A 86 -13.49 7.52 11.83
N GLY A 87 -12.90 8.57 12.42
CA GLY A 87 -12.59 8.60 13.86
C GLY A 87 -13.84 8.55 14.74
N VAL A 88 -15.00 8.94 14.20
CA VAL A 88 -16.29 8.88 14.87
C VAL A 88 -16.68 7.44 15.23
N PHE A 89 -16.36 6.45 14.39
CA PHE A 89 -16.74 5.06 14.66
C PHE A 89 -16.13 4.53 15.95
N GLU A 90 -14.85 4.81 16.18
CA GLU A 90 -14.15 4.41 17.40
C GLU A 90 -14.67 5.17 18.63
N LEU A 91 -14.86 6.50 18.50
CA LEU A 91 -15.34 7.35 19.60
C LEU A 91 -16.72 6.94 20.13
N TYR A 92 -17.61 6.48 19.25
CA TYR A 92 -18.97 6.05 19.62
C TYR A 92 -19.12 4.53 19.78
N GLY A 93 -18.03 3.76 19.68
CA GLY A 93 -18.05 2.30 19.77
C GLY A 93 -18.83 1.61 18.63
N ASP A 94 -19.00 2.28 17.49
CA ASP A 94 -19.66 1.71 16.31
C ASP A 94 -18.67 0.83 15.53
N ARG A 95 -18.95 -0.48 15.47
CA ARG A 95 -18.07 -1.46 14.83
C ARG A 95 -18.18 -1.50 13.31
N ALA A 96 -19.00 -0.66 12.67
CA ALA A 96 -19.21 -0.73 11.22
C ALA A 96 -17.89 -0.64 10.41
N LEU A 97 -16.95 0.21 10.81
CA LEU A 97 -15.63 0.28 10.17
C LEU A 97 -14.80 -0.98 10.41
N ALA A 98 -14.66 -1.39 11.67
CA ALA A 98 -13.88 -2.56 12.05
C ALA A 98 -14.40 -3.85 11.38
N ASP A 99 -15.71 -4.08 11.41
CA ASP A 99 -16.36 -5.26 10.82
C ASP A 99 -16.19 -5.28 9.28
N ALA A 100 -16.25 -4.11 8.62
CA ALA A 100 -16.03 -4.00 7.18
C ALA A 100 -14.57 -4.25 6.77
N LEU A 101 -13.60 -3.79 7.58
CA LEU A 101 -12.17 -4.02 7.36
C LEU A 101 -11.76 -5.47 7.62
N ASP A 102 -12.29 -6.09 8.68
CA ASP A 102 -12.03 -7.49 9.02
C ASP A 102 -12.50 -8.44 7.91
N ILE A 103 -13.76 -8.29 7.48
CA ILE A 103 -14.32 -9.18 6.46
C ILE A 103 -13.66 -8.98 5.09
N SER A 104 -13.26 -7.75 4.74
CA SER A 104 -12.59 -7.47 3.47
C SER A 104 -11.15 -7.99 3.45
N LEU A 105 -10.43 -7.95 4.58
CA LEU A 105 -9.14 -8.62 4.73
C LEU A 105 -9.29 -10.14 4.62
N LYS A 106 -10.28 -10.74 5.29
CA LYS A 106 -10.56 -12.18 5.15
C LYS A 106 -10.88 -12.57 3.71
N MET A 107 -11.70 -11.78 3.01
CA MET A 107 -11.96 -11.99 1.57
C MET A 107 -10.67 -11.91 0.75
N THR A 108 -9.80 -10.96 1.06
CA THR A 108 -8.55 -10.74 0.35
C THR A 108 -7.56 -11.90 0.57
N LEU A 109 -7.35 -12.30 1.82
CA LEU A 109 -6.46 -13.40 2.21
C LEU A 109 -6.96 -14.78 1.75
N SER A 110 -8.25 -14.90 1.39
CA SER A 110 -8.81 -16.12 0.82
C SER A 110 -8.41 -16.38 -0.64
N ILE A 111 -7.74 -15.43 -1.28
CA ILE A 111 -7.35 -15.50 -2.69
C ILE A 111 -5.83 -15.72 -2.78
N PRO A 112 -5.37 -16.78 -3.47
CA PRO A 112 -3.94 -16.97 -3.72
C PRO A 112 -3.31 -15.80 -4.49
N LEU A 113 -2.09 -15.42 -4.13
CA LEU A 113 -1.35 -14.34 -4.81
C LEU A 113 -1.22 -14.61 -6.32
N SER A 114 -1.01 -15.87 -6.73
CA SER A 114 -0.94 -16.25 -8.15
C SER A 114 -2.21 -15.87 -8.92
N ASP A 115 -3.39 -16.01 -8.32
CA ASP A 115 -4.66 -15.63 -8.94
C ASP A 115 -4.83 -14.11 -8.98
N ILE A 116 -4.40 -13.41 -7.93
CA ILE A 116 -4.39 -11.93 -7.90
C ILE A 116 -3.56 -11.39 -9.06
N LEU A 117 -2.37 -11.94 -9.28
CA LEU A 117 -1.47 -11.54 -10.37
C LEU A 117 -1.98 -11.95 -11.76
N THR A 118 -2.72 -13.04 -11.86
CA THR A 118 -3.28 -13.54 -13.12
C THR A 118 -4.49 -12.70 -13.60
N PHE A 119 -5.39 -12.33 -12.68
CA PHE A 119 -6.65 -11.66 -13.05
C PHE A 119 -6.55 -10.13 -12.94
N LYS A 120 -6.34 -9.44 -14.07
CA LYS A 120 -6.16 -7.96 -14.14
C LYS A 120 -7.12 -7.12 -13.28
N LYS A 121 -8.44 -7.41 -13.32
CA LYS A 121 -9.45 -6.63 -12.54
C LYS A 121 -9.32 -6.87 -11.03
N LEU A 122 -8.99 -8.09 -10.65
CA LEU A 122 -8.77 -8.46 -9.26
C LEU A 122 -7.47 -7.82 -8.76
N SER A 123 -6.40 -7.90 -9.54
CA SER A 123 -5.12 -7.23 -9.27
C SER A 123 -5.29 -5.75 -8.97
N LYS A 124 -5.97 -5.01 -9.87
CA LYS A 124 -6.23 -3.56 -9.68
C LYS A 124 -7.04 -3.25 -8.43
N ALA A 125 -8.06 -4.06 -8.13
CA ALA A 125 -8.87 -3.86 -6.93
C ALA A 125 -8.09 -4.20 -5.65
N TYR A 126 -7.26 -5.25 -5.69
CA TYR A 126 -6.41 -5.66 -4.58
C TYR A 126 -5.40 -4.58 -4.21
N TYR A 127 -4.58 -4.15 -5.18
CA TYR A 127 -3.53 -3.16 -4.93
C TYR A 127 -4.09 -1.78 -4.60
N GLY A 128 -5.18 -1.39 -5.25
CA GLY A 128 -5.90 -0.18 -4.86
C GLY A 128 -6.48 -0.26 -3.45
N TYR A 129 -6.97 -1.42 -3.00
CA TYR A 129 -7.41 -1.59 -1.62
C TYR A 129 -6.26 -1.54 -0.62
N MET A 130 -5.13 -2.18 -0.92
CA MET A 130 -3.96 -2.13 -0.05
C MET A 130 -3.39 -0.72 0.08
N GLU A 131 -3.30 0.04 -1.02
CA GLU A 131 -2.91 1.46 -0.99
C GLU A 131 -3.77 2.26 0.00
N VAL A 132 -5.10 2.13 -0.08
CA VAL A 132 -6.02 2.82 0.85
C VAL A 132 -5.77 2.41 2.31
N LEU A 133 -5.55 1.12 2.55
CA LEU A 133 -5.33 0.59 3.88
C LEU A 133 -4.06 1.11 4.54
N PHE A 134 -2.96 1.20 3.79
CA PHE A 134 -1.69 1.70 4.29
C PHE A 134 -1.64 3.24 4.34
N ASN A 135 -2.31 3.95 3.43
CA ASN A 135 -2.27 5.41 3.39
C ASN A 135 -3.16 6.06 4.46
N ASN A 136 -4.42 5.63 4.57
CA ASN A 136 -5.44 6.36 5.33
C ASN A 136 -5.81 5.71 6.66
N HIS A 137 -5.51 4.42 6.81
CA HIS A 137 -6.02 3.63 7.93
C HIS A 137 -4.95 2.84 8.68
N ILE A 138 -3.65 3.04 8.40
CA ILE A 138 -2.57 2.23 8.98
C ILE A 138 -2.63 2.06 10.51
N THR A 139 -3.09 3.08 11.23
CA THR A 139 -3.25 3.07 12.69
C THR A 139 -4.53 2.39 13.18
N ILE A 140 -5.63 2.55 12.46
CA ILE A 140 -6.95 1.99 12.78
C ILE A 140 -7.05 0.53 12.31
N ASN A 141 -6.18 0.14 11.38
CA ASN A 141 -6.32 -1.07 10.61
C ASN A 141 -5.73 -2.31 11.32
N SER A 142 -6.54 -3.36 11.30
CA SER A 142 -6.21 -4.75 11.59
C SER A 142 -4.91 -5.27 10.95
N VAL A 143 -4.40 -4.70 9.85
CA VAL A 143 -3.18 -5.21 9.17
C VAL A 143 -1.96 -5.27 10.09
N LEU A 144 -1.73 -4.25 10.92
CA LEU A 144 -0.62 -4.27 11.89
C LEU A 144 -0.92 -5.15 13.12
N ASN A 145 -2.18 -5.53 13.31
CA ASN A 145 -2.59 -6.44 14.40
C ASN A 145 -2.65 -7.91 13.94
N LEU A 146 -2.32 -8.20 12.67
CA LEU A 146 -2.23 -9.57 12.17
C LEU A 146 -1.02 -10.29 12.79
N ASP A 147 -0.98 -11.61 12.63
CA ASP A 147 0.24 -12.35 12.87
C ASP A 147 1.32 -11.98 11.84
N THR A 148 2.59 -12.19 12.19
CA THR A 148 3.72 -11.77 11.35
C THR A 148 3.72 -12.45 10.00
N SER A 149 3.31 -13.71 9.91
CA SER A 149 3.33 -14.43 8.62
C SER A 149 2.35 -13.81 7.63
N THR A 150 1.15 -13.45 8.10
CA THR A 150 0.14 -12.77 7.26
C THR A 150 0.58 -11.35 6.90
N PHE A 151 1.13 -10.59 7.85
CA PHE A 151 1.65 -9.25 7.59
C PHE A 151 2.76 -9.28 6.53
N VAL A 152 3.76 -10.15 6.70
CA VAL A 152 4.86 -10.33 5.75
C VAL A 152 4.32 -10.73 4.38
N HIS A 153 3.36 -11.67 4.32
CA HIS A 153 2.75 -12.06 3.05
C HIS A 153 2.12 -10.87 2.30
N ILE A 154 1.40 -9.99 3.02
CA ILE A 154 0.84 -8.77 2.43
C ILE A 154 1.95 -7.85 1.93
N VAL A 155 2.98 -7.57 2.73
CA VAL A 155 4.07 -6.68 2.32
C VAL A 155 4.88 -7.24 1.13
N THR A 156 5.17 -8.55 1.12
CA THR A 156 5.83 -9.22 -0.01
C THR A 156 4.97 -9.19 -1.29
N SER A 157 3.64 -9.19 -1.16
CA SER A 157 2.76 -9.02 -2.32
C SER A 157 2.85 -7.61 -2.93
N LEU A 158 3.07 -6.57 -2.09
CA LEU A 158 3.30 -5.19 -2.54
C LEU A 158 4.62 -5.10 -3.29
N GLU A 159 5.67 -5.72 -2.76
CA GLU A 159 6.97 -5.82 -3.43
C GLU A 159 6.86 -6.52 -4.79
N SER A 160 6.08 -7.61 -4.86
CA SER A 160 5.79 -8.30 -6.12
C SER A 160 5.04 -7.41 -7.11
N GLY A 161 4.14 -6.54 -6.63
CA GLY A 161 3.43 -5.56 -7.44
C GLY A 161 4.31 -4.42 -7.96
N LEU A 162 5.38 -4.06 -7.25
CA LEU A 162 6.38 -3.08 -7.73
C LEU A 162 7.09 -3.57 -9.00
N LYS A 163 7.46 -4.86 -9.01
CA LYS A 163 8.13 -5.58 -10.12
C LYS A 163 7.18 -5.92 -11.28
N GLY A 164 5.91 -5.57 -11.16
CA GLY A 164 4.88 -5.83 -12.17
C GLY A 164 4.95 -4.85 -13.35
N LEU A 165 4.41 -5.28 -14.49
CA LEU A 165 4.40 -4.46 -15.72
C LEU A 165 3.38 -3.31 -15.73
N ASP A 166 2.39 -3.31 -14.83
CA ASP A 166 1.36 -2.26 -14.77
C ASP A 166 1.86 -1.11 -13.89
N THR A 167 2.23 0.01 -14.52
CA THR A 167 2.72 1.22 -13.84
C THR A 167 1.74 1.78 -12.82
N GLY A 168 0.43 1.58 -13.04
CA GLY A 168 -0.59 1.98 -12.08
C GLY A 168 -0.45 1.17 -10.79
N ILE A 169 -0.37 -0.17 -10.89
CA ILE A 169 -0.17 -1.05 -9.74
C ILE A 169 1.15 -0.75 -9.03
N SER A 170 2.24 -0.59 -9.78
CA SER A 170 3.56 -0.24 -9.21
C SER A 170 3.49 1.07 -8.41
N THR A 171 2.76 2.07 -8.90
CA THR A 171 2.52 3.35 -8.20
C THR A 171 1.75 3.15 -6.89
N GLN A 172 0.72 2.32 -6.90
CA GLN A 172 -0.09 2.01 -5.70
C GLN A 172 0.74 1.27 -4.64
N CYS A 173 1.54 0.29 -5.07
CA CYS A 173 2.48 -0.41 -4.18
C CYS A 173 3.52 0.54 -3.59
N ALA A 174 4.09 1.42 -4.41
CA ALA A 174 5.08 2.40 -3.96
C ALA A 174 4.49 3.34 -2.89
N SER A 175 3.25 3.80 -3.07
CA SER A 175 2.55 4.60 -2.06
C SER A 175 2.33 3.82 -0.77
N ALA A 176 1.83 2.58 -0.84
CA ALA A 176 1.57 1.76 0.34
C ALA A 176 2.86 1.50 1.14
N ILE A 177 3.96 1.20 0.45
CA ILE A 177 5.28 0.96 1.05
C ILE A 177 5.84 2.26 1.64
N ASP A 178 5.68 3.41 0.97
CA ASP A 178 6.09 4.72 1.50
C ASP A 178 5.34 5.03 2.80
N SER A 179 4.03 4.84 2.84
CA SER A 179 3.24 5.06 4.05
C SER A 179 3.66 4.14 5.19
N LEU A 180 3.96 2.87 4.91
CA LEU A 180 4.47 1.93 5.91
C LEU A 180 5.83 2.36 6.46
N ALA A 181 6.77 2.69 5.58
CA ALA A 181 8.13 3.08 5.95
C ALA A 181 8.13 4.44 6.68
N ALA A 182 7.36 5.41 6.20
CA ALA A 182 7.21 6.71 6.84
C ALA A 182 6.57 6.59 8.22
N PHE A 183 5.59 5.71 8.39
CA PHE A 183 4.99 5.43 9.70
C PHE A 183 6.02 4.85 10.67
N TYR A 184 6.84 3.88 10.22
CA TYR A 184 7.94 3.35 11.03
C TYR A 184 8.93 4.44 11.43
N PHE A 185 9.41 5.23 10.46
CA PHE A 185 10.39 6.29 10.71
C PHE A 185 9.86 7.30 11.74
N ASN A 186 8.64 7.82 11.54
CA ASN A 186 8.07 8.86 12.40
C ASN A 186 7.72 8.38 13.82
N ASN A 187 7.42 7.08 14.02
CA ASN A 187 6.96 6.57 15.32
C ASN A 187 8.00 5.73 16.07
N ILE A 188 9.03 5.22 15.39
CA ILE A 188 10.05 4.35 15.98
C ILE A 188 11.44 4.96 15.87
N THR A 189 11.83 5.43 14.67
CA THR A 189 13.20 5.89 14.42
C THR A 189 13.45 7.34 14.88
N ALA A 190 12.51 8.23 14.59
CA ALA A 190 12.60 9.68 14.84
C ALA A 190 11.48 10.18 15.76
N GLY A 191 10.70 9.27 16.37
CA GLY A 191 9.60 9.63 17.25
C GLY A 191 10.11 10.07 18.62
N ASP A 192 9.72 11.28 19.05
CA ASP A 192 10.01 11.79 20.39
C ASP A 192 9.04 11.25 21.46
N ASN A 193 7.88 10.76 21.01
CA ASN A 193 6.81 10.25 21.88
C ASN A 193 6.90 8.73 22.05
N PRO A 194 6.36 8.18 23.15
CA PRO A 194 6.21 6.74 23.31
C PRO A 194 5.50 6.10 22.10
N PRO A 195 6.01 4.98 21.55
CA PRO A 195 5.40 4.35 20.39
C PRO A 195 3.95 3.94 20.65
N SER A 196 3.07 4.25 19.71
CA SER A 196 1.69 3.74 19.76
C SER A 196 1.66 2.21 19.68
N PRO A 197 0.58 1.54 20.15
CA PRO A 197 0.46 0.07 20.03
C PRO A 197 0.65 -0.44 18.59
N ALA A 198 0.14 0.30 17.61
CA ALA A 198 0.33 0.01 16.19
C ALA A 198 1.81 0.08 15.77
N ALA A 199 2.55 1.08 16.25
CA ALA A 199 3.98 1.21 16.00
C ALA A 199 4.79 0.08 16.66
N LEU A 200 4.43 -0.32 17.88
CA LEU A 200 5.05 -1.46 18.57
C LEU A 200 4.81 -2.77 17.81
N ASN A 201 3.60 -3.00 17.31
CA ASN A 201 3.31 -4.19 16.50
C ASN A 201 4.11 -4.20 15.19
N LEU A 202 4.21 -3.06 14.53
CA LEU A 202 5.07 -2.94 13.35
C LEU A 202 6.54 -3.21 13.69
N ALA A 203 7.05 -2.64 14.79
CA ALA A 203 8.42 -2.90 15.25
C ALA A 203 8.65 -4.39 15.53
N ARG A 204 7.67 -5.08 16.13
CA ARG A 204 7.71 -6.53 16.34
C ARG A 204 7.80 -7.29 15.00
N HIS A 205 6.94 -6.97 14.03
CA HIS A 205 6.98 -7.61 12.72
C HIS A 205 8.33 -7.45 12.02
N ILE A 206 8.90 -6.24 12.05
CA ILE A 206 10.21 -5.96 11.46
C ILE A 206 11.34 -6.64 12.26
N GLY A 207 11.21 -6.73 13.58
CA GLY A 207 12.17 -7.46 14.43
C GLY A 207 12.19 -8.96 14.16
N GLU A 208 11.03 -9.55 13.84
CA GLU A 208 10.90 -10.97 13.47
C GLU A 208 11.40 -11.25 12.04
N LEU A 209 11.34 -10.28 11.12
CA LEU A 209 11.92 -10.38 9.78
C LEU A 209 12.74 -9.12 9.40
N PRO A 210 13.97 -8.96 9.93
CA PRO A 210 14.77 -7.75 9.73
C PRO A 210 15.18 -7.51 8.27
N SER A 211 15.11 -8.54 7.42
CA SER A 211 15.44 -8.46 6.00
C SER A 211 14.34 -7.82 5.14
N LEU A 212 13.13 -7.61 5.66
CA LEU A 212 11.98 -7.13 4.89
C LEU A 212 12.24 -5.77 4.24
N PHE A 213 12.62 -4.75 5.02
CA PHE A 213 12.93 -3.42 4.50
C PHE A 213 14.17 -3.39 3.58
N PRO A 214 15.31 -4.03 3.93
CA PRO A 214 16.44 -4.14 3.02
C PRO A 214 16.10 -4.77 1.67
N GLN A 215 15.27 -5.82 1.64
CA GLN A 215 14.85 -6.49 0.41
C GLN A 215 13.99 -5.57 -0.46
N ILE A 216 13.03 -4.86 0.13
CA ILE A 216 12.20 -3.89 -0.59
C ILE A 216 13.06 -2.74 -1.15
N LEU A 217 13.99 -2.21 -0.35
CA LEU A 217 14.89 -1.14 -0.78
C LEU A 217 15.76 -1.58 -1.96
N LYS A 218 16.32 -2.80 -1.89
CA LYS A 218 17.07 -3.42 -2.99
C LYS A 218 16.22 -3.51 -4.25
N SER A 219 15.02 -4.06 -4.16
CA SER A 219 14.08 -4.19 -5.28
C SER A 219 13.74 -2.84 -5.91
N LEU A 220 13.54 -1.79 -5.11
CA LEU A 220 13.29 -0.44 -5.63
C LEU A 220 14.48 0.12 -6.40
N PHE A 221 15.72 -0.06 -5.91
CA PHE A 221 16.92 0.36 -6.63
C PHE A 221 17.15 -0.45 -7.90
N GLU A 222 16.90 -1.76 -7.88
CA GLU A 222 16.98 -2.60 -9.07
C GLU A 222 16.01 -2.10 -10.16
N ILE A 223 14.77 -1.78 -9.80
CA ILE A 223 13.79 -1.18 -10.72
C ILE A 223 14.30 0.16 -11.28
N ILE A 224 14.81 1.05 -10.43
CA ILE A 224 15.29 2.37 -10.89
C ILE A 224 16.51 2.28 -11.81
N ILE A 225 17.43 1.38 -11.50
CA ILE A 225 18.71 1.24 -12.21
C ILE A 225 18.50 0.48 -13.53
N PHE A 226 17.82 -0.67 -13.47
CA PHE A 226 17.79 -1.63 -14.58
C PHE A 226 16.50 -1.59 -15.41
N GLU A 227 15.39 -1.07 -14.87
CA GLU A 227 14.10 -1.05 -15.58
C GLU A 227 13.74 0.34 -16.09
N ASP A 228 12.97 0.43 -17.17
CA ASP A 228 12.46 1.70 -17.67
C ASP A 228 11.19 2.12 -16.92
N ALA A 229 11.36 2.45 -15.63
CA ALA A 229 10.24 2.81 -14.76
C ALA A 229 9.68 4.20 -15.13
N GLY A 230 8.44 4.23 -15.64
CA GLY A 230 7.71 5.46 -15.97
C GLY A 230 7.14 6.22 -14.77
N ASN A 231 7.15 5.61 -13.57
CA ASN A 231 6.62 6.16 -12.31
C ASN A 231 7.73 6.48 -11.29
N GLN A 232 8.89 6.92 -11.76
CA GLN A 232 10.05 7.23 -10.91
C GLN A 232 9.72 8.15 -9.73
N TRP A 233 8.86 9.13 -9.91
CA TRP A 233 8.42 10.03 -8.85
C TRP A 233 7.69 9.31 -7.71
N SER A 234 6.95 8.26 -8.02
CA SER A 234 6.29 7.43 -7.01
C SER A 234 7.27 6.50 -6.31
N LEU A 235 8.24 5.95 -7.05
CA LEU A 235 9.27 5.05 -6.52
C LEU A 235 10.31 5.76 -5.65
N SER A 236 10.58 7.06 -5.87
CA SER A 236 11.54 7.82 -5.07
C SER A 236 11.11 7.97 -3.61
N ARG A 237 9.81 8.07 -3.36
CA ARG A 237 9.24 8.26 -2.02
C ARG A 237 9.54 7.11 -1.05
N PRO A 238 9.17 5.84 -1.35
CA PRO A 238 9.49 4.73 -0.47
C PRO A 238 11.00 4.51 -0.34
N ILE A 239 11.81 4.80 -1.37
CA ILE A 239 13.27 4.72 -1.27
C ILE A 239 13.77 5.67 -0.18
N LEU A 240 13.38 6.95 -0.23
CA LEU A 240 13.80 7.91 0.80
C LEU A 240 13.33 7.47 2.19
N SER A 241 12.05 7.09 2.33
CA SER A 241 11.50 6.64 3.60
C SER A 241 12.26 5.45 4.20
N LEU A 242 12.66 4.48 3.37
CA LEU A 242 13.47 3.35 3.80
C LEU A 242 14.91 3.74 4.17
N ILE A 243 15.55 4.65 3.43
CA ILE A 243 16.88 5.18 3.78
C ILE A 243 16.85 5.92 5.12
N MET A 244 15.79 6.69 5.39
CA MET A 244 15.64 7.43 6.65
C MET A 244 15.49 6.52 7.88
N ILE A 245 14.94 5.31 7.69
CA ILE A 245 14.84 4.30 8.78
C ILE A 245 16.24 3.84 9.21
N SER A 246 17.14 3.59 8.26
CA SER A 246 18.50 3.14 8.56
C SER A 246 19.49 3.54 7.46
N GLU A 247 20.36 4.49 7.76
CA GLU A 247 21.47 4.87 6.88
C GLU A 247 22.45 3.72 6.66
N GLN A 248 22.62 2.84 7.65
CA GLN A 248 23.45 1.64 7.52
C GLN A 248 22.90 0.69 6.45
N MET A 249 21.58 0.47 6.43
CA MET A 249 20.94 -0.36 5.40
C MET A 249 21.22 0.16 3.99
N PHE A 250 21.19 1.48 3.81
CA PHE A 250 21.53 2.11 2.54
C PHE A 250 23.02 1.98 2.19
N SER A 251 23.92 2.15 3.16
CA SER A 251 25.36 1.97 2.98
C SER A 251 25.71 0.54 2.53
N ASP A 252 25.12 -0.45 3.19
CA ASP A 252 25.32 -1.87 2.85
C ASP A 252 24.79 -2.19 1.45
N LEU A 253 23.61 -1.66 1.09
CA LEU A 253 23.04 -1.83 -0.24
C LEU A 253 23.92 -1.16 -1.31
N ARG A 254 24.40 0.07 -1.06
CA ARG A 254 25.33 0.77 -1.95
C ARG A 254 26.57 -0.07 -2.22
N ALA A 255 27.18 -0.64 -1.17
CA ALA A 255 28.35 -1.51 -1.32
C ALA A 255 28.07 -2.76 -2.15
N GLN A 256 26.91 -3.40 -1.94
CA GLN A 256 26.49 -4.57 -2.71
C GLN A 256 26.25 -4.24 -4.20
N ILE A 257 25.55 -3.15 -4.49
CA ILE A 257 25.30 -2.73 -5.87
C ILE A 257 26.62 -2.37 -6.56
N LEU A 258 27.52 -1.63 -5.91
CA LEU A 258 28.84 -1.31 -6.47
C LEU A 258 29.65 -2.58 -6.78
N ALA A 259 29.70 -3.54 -5.84
CA ALA A 259 30.41 -4.79 -6.05
C ALA A 259 29.86 -5.65 -7.20
N SER A 260 28.58 -5.47 -7.56
CA SER A 260 27.94 -6.14 -8.70
C SER A 260 28.25 -5.53 -10.07
N GLN A 261 28.83 -4.32 -10.11
CA GLN A 261 29.15 -3.64 -11.36
C GLN A 261 30.60 -3.89 -11.82
N PRO A 262 30.87 -3.84 -13.14
CA PRO A 262 32.22 -3.83 -13.68
C PRO A 262 33.10 -2.71 -13.09
N ILE A 263 34.40 -2.97 -12.90
CA ILE A 263 35.35 -2.06 -12.20
C ILE A 263 35.35 -0.65 -12.81
N ASP A 264 35.24 -0.53 -14.13
CA ASP A 264 35.18 0.73 -14.87
C ASP A 264 33.91 1.54 -14.57
N GLN A 265 32.81 0.89 -14.18
CA GLN A 265 31.55 1.54 -13.84
C GLN A 265 31.40 1.83 -12.34
N GLN A 266 32.18 1.16 -11.48
CA GLN A 266 32.09 1.32 -10.03
C GLN A 266 32.36 2.76 -9.57
N GLN A 267 33.40 3.41 -10.10
CA GLN A 267 33.74 4.77 -9.71
C GLN A 267 32.63 5.77 -10.08
N ARG A 268 32.07 5.63 -11.29
CA ARG A 268 30.97 6.46 -11.78
C ARG A 268 29.70 6.25 -10.97
N LEU A 269 29.33 5.00 -10.72
CA LEU A 269 28.15 4.69 -9.91
C LEU A 269 28.30 5.19 -8.47
N SER A 270 29.51 5.11 -7.91
CA SER A 270 29.81 5.66 -6.59
C SER A 270 29.54 7.17 -6.53
N GLN A 271 30.00 7.93 -7.53
CA GLN A 271 29.72 9.36 -7.63
C GLN A 271 28.23 9.66 -7.78
N CYS A 272 27.48 8.81 -8.50
CA CYS A 272 26.03 8.96 -8.61
C CYS A 272 25.37 8.82 -7.22
N PHE A 273 25.78 7.82 -6.43
CA PHE A 273 25.28 7.66 -5.06
C PHE A 273 25.63 8.83 -4.13
N ASP A 274 26.80 9.47 -4.31
CA ASP A 274 27.14 10.67 -3.54
C ASP A 274 26.21 11.85 -3.89
N LYS A 275 25.92 12.04 -5.18
CA LYS A 275 24.97 13.06 -5.64
C LYS A 275 23.55 12.79 -5.14
N LEU A 276 23.16 11.52 -4.99
CA LEU A 276 21.80 11.13 -4.60
C LEU A 276 21.36 11.77 -3.27
N MET A 277 22.28 11.84 -2.30
CA MET A 277 22.00 12.35 -0.95
C MET A 277 22.39 13.83 -0.76
N THR A 278 22.79 14.53 -1.82
CA THR A 278 23.19 15.95 -1.73
C THR A 278 22.00 16.84 -1.35
N ASP A 279 22.17 17.64 -0.28
CA ASP A 279 21.13 18.49 0.33
C ASP A 279 19.88 17.74 0.81
N VAL A 280 19.99 16.42 1.05
CA VAL A 280 18.92 15.62 1.64
C VAL A 280 19.13 15.59 3.15
N THR A 281 18.16 16.06 3.91
CA THR A 281 18.18 16.05 5.38
C THR A 281 17.55 14.77 5.93
N ARG A 282 17.74 14.49 7.22
CA ARG A 282 17.09 13.37 7.89
C ARG A 282 15.63 13.68 8.24
N SER A 283 14.78 13.86 7.22
CA SER A 283 13.37 14.21 7.38
C SER A 283 12.52 13.67 6.23
N LEU A 284 11.21 13.51 6.46
CA LEU A 284 10.25 13.14 5.42
C LEU A 284 9.36 14.31 5.00
N GLU A 285 9.83 15.54 5.20
CA GLU A 285 9.09 16.73 4.78
C GLU A 285 8.95 16.80 3.25
N PRO A 286 7.86 17.39 2.72
CA PRO A 286 7.62 17.47 1.28
C PRO A 286 8.81 18.04 0.49
N LYS A 287 9.41 19.13 0.99
CA LYS A 287 10.57 19.78 0.35
C LYS A 287 11.78 18.82 0.24
N ASN A 288 12.03 18.02 1.27
CA ASN A 288 13.13 17.06 1.28
C ASN A 288 12.86 15.89 0.33
N ARG A 289 11.62 15.39 0.30
CA ARG A 289 11.17 14.37 -0.66
C ARG A 289 11.30 14.82 -2.11
N ASP A 290 10.95 16.06 -2.40
CA ASP A 290 11.09 16.65 -3.74
C ASP A 290 12.57 16.77 -4.13
N ARG A 291 13.42 17.22 -3.20
CA ARG A 291 14.88 17.28 -3.43
C ARG A 291 15.47 15.91 -3.73
N PHE A 292 15.17 14.90 -2.92
CA PHE A 292 15.61 13.52 -3.17
C PHE A 292 15.14 13.00 -4.53
N THR A 293 13.89 13.30 -4.91
CA THR A 293 13.33 12.87 -6.20
C THR A 293 14.07 13.50 -7.40
N GLN A 294 14.43 14.78 -7.30
CA GLN A 294 15.27 15.45 -8.29
C GLN A 294 16.65 14.77 -8.38
N ASN A 295 17.29 14.52 -7.24
CA ASN A 295 18.59 13.86 -7.19
C ASN A 295 18.54 12.44 -7.78
N LEU A 296 17.48 11.68 -7.52
CA LEU A 296 17.28 10.34 -8.10
C LEU A 296 17.08 10.39 -9.62
N THR A 297 16.46 11.46 -10.12
CA THR A 297 16.31 11.70 -11.57
C THR A 297 17.67 11.92 -12.22
N THR A 298 18.49 12.78 -11.63
CA THR A 298 19.88 13.00 -12.05
C THR A 298 20.71 11.72 -11.94
N PHE A 299 20.60 10.99 -10.83
CA PHE A 299 21.28 9.70 -10.62
C PHE A 299 21.02 8.73 -11.78
N ARG A 300 19.75 8.54 -12.16
CA ARG A 300 19.37 7.62 -13.23
C ARG A 300 19.89 8.10 -14.59
N HIS A 301 19.79 9.41 -14.86
CA HIS A 301 20.32 9.98 -16.09
C HIS A 301 21.85 9.80 -16.20
N ASP A 302 22.58 10.17 -15.14
CA ASP A 302 24.04 10.06 -15.08
C ASP A 302 24.53 8.62 -15.16
N PHE A 303 23.76 7.66 -14.64
CA PHE A 303 24.08 6.24 -14.77
C PHE A 303 23.84 5.70 -16.18
N ARG A 304 22.78 6.16 -16.86
CA ARG A 304 22.40 5.68 -18.21
C ARG A 304 23.12 6.36 -19.36
N ALA A 305 23.55 7.60 -19.20
CA ALA A 305 24.43 8.24 -20.17
C ALA A 305 25.66 7.35 -20.34
N LYS A 306 26.08 6.99 -21.56
CA LYS A 306 27.32 6.23 -21.76
C LYS A 306 28.50 7.17 -21.63
#